data_AF-A0A7V4S242-F1
#
_entry.id   AF-A0A7V4S242-F1
#
_cell.length_a   1.000
_cell.length_b   1.000
_cell.length_c   1.000
_cell.angle_alpha   90.00
_cell.angle_beta   90.00
_cell.angle_gamma   90.00
#
_symmetry.space_group_name_H-M   'P 1'
#
loop_
_entity.id
_entity.type
_entity.pdbx_description
1 polymer ?
#
loop_
_entity_poly.entity_id
_entity_poly.type
_entity_poly.pdbx_seq_one_letter_code
_entity_poly.pdbx_strand_id
1 'polypeptide(L)'
;MKKFLIVVFCSFVLLPLIASAQVKKEGEAKEPATKLEVFLAKKGKLIVKDFYKLGEVVCQNGKIEFSAIVIYEPGQESQRIRGLKIEVTEGGRYEVSHTSFLDLEEIESLSKALEYMAGLSAKWQGIKKEYTEVVFSTKGDFKIGFFQKGTEQVSFSSSGYIGKASCFFSSIQDLSSVKTIVDKGLKLLNEK
;
A
#
# COMPACT_ATOMS: atom_id res chain seq x y z
N MET A 1 -26.67 49.97 59.81
CA MET A 1 -26.51 48.84 60.75
C MET A 1 -27.06 47.58 60.11
N LYS A 2 -26.28 46.49 60.14
CA LYS A 2 -26.65 45.06 60.07
C LYS A 2 -27.52 44.63 58.85
N LYS A 3 -26.94 43.98 57.84
CA LYS A 3 -26.62 42.53 57.73
C LYS A 3 -27.87 41.65 57.63
N PHE A 4 -27.72 40.61 56.80
CA PHE A 4 -28.57 39.43 56.59
C PHE A 4 -29.55 39.55 55.40
N LEU A 5 -29.68 38.59 54.46
CA LEU A 5 -29.20 37.21 54.36
C LEU A 5 -29.68 36.63 53.00
N ILE A 6 -28.78 35.95 52.27
CA ILE A 6 -29.00 34.66 51.57
C ILE A 6 -29.84 34.57 50.29
N VAL A 7 -29.11 34.20 49.22
CA VAL A 7 -29.32 33.06 48.32
C VAL A 7 -30.61 33.03 47.48
N VAL A 8 -30.46 33.42 46.22
CA VAL A 8 -31.08 32.76 45.05
C VAL A 8 -29.98 32.60 44.00
N PHE A 9 -29.12 31.58 44.14
CA PHE A 9 -29.24 30.27 43.48
C PHE A 9 -29.00 30.33 41.95
N CYS A 10 -27.73 30.52 41.59
CA CYS A 10 -26.96 29.71 40.63
C CYS A 10 -27.69 28.86 39.57
N SER A 11 -28.34 29.44 38.55
CA SER A 11 -28.71 28.62 37.38
C SER A 11 -28.78 29.34 36.03
N PHE A 12 -27.83 30.23 35.69
CA PHE A 12 -27.84 30.83 34.35
C PHE A 12 -26.47 31.07 33.68
N VAL A 13 -25.44 30.30 34.04
CA VAL A 13 -24.15 30.36 33.34
C VAL A 13 -23.58 28.95 33.18
N LEU A 14 -24.16 28.15 32.30
CA LEU A 14 -23.51 26.94 31.78
C LEU A 14 -24.33 26.42 30.60
N LEU A 15 -23.89 26.76 29.39
CA LEU A 15 -24.11 26.08 28.10
C LEU A 15 -23.50 26.96 26.99
N PRO A 16 -22.74 26.41 26.01
CA PRO A 16 -21.56 25.57 26.16
C PRO A 16 -20.35 26.17 25.41
N LEU A 17 -19.19 26.19 26.06
CA LEU A 17 -17.86 26.47 25.46
C LEU A 17 -17.35 25.28 24.59
N ILE A 18 -18.22 24.66 23.81
CA ILE A 18 -17.89 23.53 22.93
C ILE A 18 -18.18 23.92 21.48
N ALA A 19 -17.44 24.91 20.97
CA ALA A 19 -17.48 25.28 19.56
C ALA A 19 -16.08 25.23 18.90
N SER A 20 -15.11 24.57 19.53
CA SER A 20 -13.77 24.37 18.96
C SER A 20 -13.27 22.95 19.24
N ALA A 21 -13.90 21.95 18.65
CA ALA A 21 -13.41 20.57 18.75
C ALA A 21 -13.70 19.71 17.52
N GLN A 22 -13.71 20.28 16.31
CA GLN A 22 -13.60 19.49 15.07
C GLN A 22 -12.87 20.28 13.98
N VAL A 23 -11.59 20.61 14.20
CA VAL A 23 -10.68 20.67 13.06
C VAL A 23 -10.38 19.22 12.70
N LYS A 24 -11.17 18.66 11.77
CA LYS A 24 -10.78 17.49 11.02
C LYS A 24 -9.37 17.75 10.49
N LYS A 25 -8.37 17.00 10.96
CA LYS A 25 -7.05 16.91 10.30
C LYS A 25 -7.24 16.19 8.96
N GLU A 26 -7.91 16.83 8.01
CA GLU A 26 -7.83 16.45 6.61
C GLU A 26 -6.53 17.03 6.06
N GLY A 27 -5.57 16.15 5.75
CA GLY A 27 -4.34 16.53 5.04
C GLY A 27 -3.01 16.34 5.78
N GLU A 28 -2.96 15.61 6.90
CA GLU A 28 -1.66 15.23 7.48
C GLU A 28 -0.98 14.23 6.53
N ALA A 29 0.09 14.67 5.87
CA ALA A 29 0.84 13.85 4.93
C ALA A 29 1.36 12.60 5.66
N LYS A 30 1.08 11.42 5.12
CA LYS A 30 1.54 10.15 5.69
C LYS A 30 3.06 10.17 5.83
N GLU A 31 3.58 9.79 7.00
CA GLU A 31 5.02 9.64 7.20
C GLU A 31 5.57 8.54 6.26
N PRO A 32 6.77 8.73 5.67
CA PRO A 32 7.43 7.73 4.85
C PRO A 32 7.57 6.40 5.57
N ALA A 33 7.05 5.32 4.99
CA ALA A 33 7.02 3.99 5.57
C ALA A 33 8.21 3.12 5.13
N THR A 34 8.88 3.48 4.04
CA THR A 34 10.02 2.73 3.47
C THR A 34 11.28 3.59 3.37
N LYS A 35 12.46 2.95 3.31
CA LYS A 35 13.74 3.65 3.09
C LYS A 35 13.74 4.39 1.75
N LEU A 36 13.12 3.80 0.73
CA LEU A 36 12.89 4.47 -0.56
C LEU A 36 12.09 5.76 -0.40
N GLU A 37 10.95 5.72 0.30
CA GLU A 37 10.12 6.91 0.52
C GLU A 37 10.86 7.98 1.33
N VAL A 38 11.59 7.59 2.37
CA VAL A 38 12.42 8.51 3.18
C VAL A 38 13.43 9.23 2.29
N PHE A 39 14.10 8.49 1.40
CA PHE A 39 15.09 9.07 0.51
C PHE A 39 14.46 9.98 -0.54
N LEU A 40 13.32 9.58 -1.10
CA LEU A 40 12.56 10.38 -2.07
C LEU A 40 11.96 11.65 -1.46
N ALA A 41 11.72 11.67 -0.16
CA ALA A 41 11.21 12.83 0.56
C ALA A 41 12.27 13.92 0.81
N LYS A 42 13.58 13.61 0.67
CA LYS A 42 14.67 14.58 0.85
C LYS A 42 14.48 15.80 -0.06
N LYS A 43 14.51 17.00 0.52
CA LYS A 43 14.39 18.28 -0.21
C LYS A 43 15.76 18.94 -0.39
N GLY A 44 15.92 19.71 -1.47
CA GLY A 44 17.15 20.44 -1.77
C GLY A 44 18.35 19.56 -2.16
N LYS A 45 18.11 18.30 -2.52
CA LYS A 45 19.13 17.33 -2.94
C LYS A 45 18.89 16.91 -4.38
N LEU A 46 19.97 16.77 -5.14
CA LEU A 46 19.93 16.14 -6.46
C LEU A 46 19.94 14.62 -6.27
N ILE A 47 18.93 13.94 -6.83
CA ILE A 47 18.74 12.49 -6.69
C ILE A 47 18.77 11.87 -8.09
N VAL A 48 19.62 10.86 -8.29
CA VAL A 48 19.59 10.00 -9.47
C VAL A 48 18.64 8.84 -9.21
N LYS A 49 17.82 8.49 -10.20
CA LYS A 49 16.86 7.37 -10.13
C LYS A 49 17.00 6.52 -11.39
N ASP A 50 17.47 5.30 -11.22
CA ASP A 50 17.49 4.32 -12.29
C ASP A 50 16.26 3.41 -12.16
N PHE A 51 15.45 3.37 -13.22
CA PHE A 51 14.27 2.53 -13.31
C PHE A 51 14.50 1.41 -14.32
N TYR A 52 14.18 0.19 -13.91
CA TYR A 52 14.29 -1.00 -14.75
C TYR A 52 12.91 -1.65 -14.84
N LYS A 53 12.24 -1.56 -16.00
CA LYS A 53 10.92 -2.17 -16.21
C LYS A 53 11.04 -3.69 -16.09
N LEU A 54 10.29 -4.29 -15.17
CA LEU A 54 10.34 -5.72 -14.91
C LEU A 54 9.25 -6.47 -15.67
N GLY A 55 8.06 -5.88 -15.74
CA GLY A 55 6.89 -6.42 -16.41
C GLY A 55 5.61 -5.77 -15.92
N GLU A 56 4.49 -6.26 -16.43
CA GLU A 56 3.14 -5.83 -16.04
C GLU A 56 2.19 -7.02 -16.03
N VAL A 57 1.11 -6.91 -15.27
CA VAL A 57 0.02 -7.89 -15.25
C VAL A 57 -1.29 -7.15 -15.50
N VAL A 58 -2.02 -7.55 -16.54
CA VAL A 58 -3.32 -6.98 -16.89
C VAL A 58 -4.40 -7.61 -16.01
N CYS A 59 -5.25 -6.78 -15.44
CA CYS A 59 -6.40 -7.14 -14.63
C CYS A 59 -7.69 -6.93 -15.42
N GLN A 60 -8.80 -7.44 -14.89
CA GLN A 60 -10.13 -7.22 -15.46
C GLN A 60 -10.50 -5.73 -15.51
N ASN A 61 -10.05 -4.97 -14.51
CA ASN A 61 -10.39 -3.56 -14.32
C ASN A 61 -9.16 -2.63 -14.40
N GLY A 62 -8.02 -3.06 -14.96
CA GLY A 62 -6.82 -2.24 -14.95
C GLY A 62 -5.52 -3.02 -15.19
N LYS A 63 -4.43 -2.57 -14.57
CA LYS A 63 -3.12 -3.24 -14.65
C LYS A 63 -2.25 -2.96 -13.42
N ILE A 64 -1.23 -3.80 -13.26
CA ILE A 64 -0.15 -3.58 -12.29
C ILE A 64 1.17 -3.53 -13.04
N GLU A 65 1.97 -2.50 -12.83
CA GLU A 65 3.29 -2.35 -13.43
C GLU A 65 4.38 -2.44 -12.35
N PHE A 66 5.44 -3.19 -12.65
CA PHE A 66 6.55 -3.41 -11.73
C PHE A 66 7.84 -2.87 -12.34
N SER A 67 8.57 -2.10 -11.54
CA SER A 67 9.90 -1.60 -11.89
C SER A 67 10.85 -1.75 -10.70
N ALA A 68 12.04 -2.28 -10.96
CA ALA A 68 13.13 -2.17 -10.00
C ALA A 68 13.63 -0.72 -10.01
N ILE A 69 13.92 -0.17 -8.83
CA ILE A 69 14.40 1.19 -8.65
C ILE A 69 15.72 1.19 -7.86
N VAL A 70 16.69 1.95 -8.35
CA VAL A 70 17.94 2.24 -7.65
C VAL A 70 18.06 3.76 -7.53
N ILE A 71 18.23 4.29 -6.32
CA ILE A 71 18.31 5.73 -6.05
C ILE A 71 19.56 6.08 -5.25
N TYR A 72 20.20 7.20 -5.59
CA TYR A 72 21.41 7.70 -4.92
C TYR A 72 21.60 9.21 -5.15
N GLU A 73 22.48 9.84 -4.37
CA GLU A 73 22.99 11.19 -4.62
C GLU A 73 24.26 11.09 -5.48
N PRO A 74 24.49 11.98 -6.47
CA PRO A 74 25.70 11.96 -7.28
C PRO A 74 26.99 11.97 -6.43
N GLY A 75 27.94 11.09 -6.73
CA GLY A 75 29.17 10.91 -5.96
C GLY A 75 29.01 10.08 -4.68
N GLN A 76 27.81 9.54 -4.41
CA GLN A 76 27.51 8.64 -3.29
C GLN A 76 26.88 7.32 -3.78
N GLU A 77 27.35 6.82 -4.92
CA GLU A 77 26.83 5.61 -5.57
C GLU A 77 26.90 4.36 -4.66
N SER A 78 27.86 4.32 -3.73
CA SER A 78 27.99 3.24 -2.73
C SER A 78 26.90 3.24 -1.67
N GLN A 79 26.16 4.35 -1.50
CA GLN A 79 25.05 4.48 -0.55
C GLN A 79 23.69 4.33 -1.22
N ARG A 80 23.65 3.75 -2.43
CA ARG A 80 22.41 3.57 -3.19
C ARG A 80 21.39 2.73 -2.43
N ILE A 81 20.14 3.16 -2.52
CA ILE A 81 18.98 2.42 -2.01
C ILE A 81 18.32 1.72 -3.19
N ARG A 82 17.89 0.49 -2.95
CA ARG A 82 17.37 -0.43 -3.95
C ARG A 82 16.02 -0.95 -3.49
N GLY A 83 15.09 -1.10 -4.42
CA GLY A 83 13.82 -1.73 -4.12
C GLY A 83 12.89 -1.80 -5.32
N LEU A 84 11.60 -1.95 -5.06
CA LEU A 84 10.58 -2.17 -6.08
C LEU A 84 9.57 -1.02 -6.06
N LYS A 85 9.33 -0.43 -7.24
CA LYS A 85 8.18 0.43 -7.51
C LYS A 85 7.08 -0.44 -8.10
N ILE A 86 5.92 -0.43 -7.45
CA ILE A 86 4.71 -1.09 -7.93
C ILE A 86 3.66 -0.03 -8.19
N GLU A 87 3.15 0.03 -9.41
CA GLU A 87 2.08 0.94 -9.78
C GLU A 87 0.82 0.14 -10.09
N VAL A 88 -0.26 0.42 -9.37
CA VAL A 88 -1.57 -0.20 -9.59
C VAL A 88 -2.46 0.84 -10.24
N THR A 89 -2.95 0.53 -11.43
CA THR A 89 -3.89 1.37 -12.18
C THR A 89 -5.24 0.69 -12.22
N GLU A 90 -6.25 1.38 -11.71
CA GLU A 90 -7.66 1.03 -11.84
C GLU A 90 -8.26 1.86 -12.97
N GLY A 91 -8.73 1.16 -14.01
CA GLY A 91 -9.40 1.75 -15.16
C GLY A 91 -10.88 2.04 -14.87
N GLY A 92 -11.52 2.77 -15.79
CA GLY A 92 -12.92 3.16 -15.67
C GLY A 92 -13.16 4.54 -16.30
N ARG A 93 -14.27 5.19 -15.91
CA ARG A 93 -14.58 6.56 -16.37
C ARG A 93 -13.53 7.59 -15.89
N TYR A 94 -12.91 7.32 -14.75
CA TYR A 94 -11.79 8.07 -14.21
C TYR A 94 -10.70 7.06 -13.85
N GLU A 95 -9.58 7.11 -14.55
CA GLU A 95 -8.42 6.28 -14.26
C GLU A 95 -7.78 6.74 -12.94
N VAL A 96 -7.57 5.80 -12.02
CA VAL A 96 -6.92 6.04 -10.73
C VAL A 96 -5.67 5.19 -10.68
N SER A 97 -4.51 5.82 -10.47
CA SER A 97 -3.24 5.12 -10.31
C SER A 97 -2.61 5.45 -8.97
N HIS A 98 -2.11 4.43 -8.27
CA HIS A 98 -1.34 4.58 -7.05
C HIS A 98 -0.02 3.83 -7.14
N THR A 99 1.03 4.43 -6.60
CA THR A 99 2.36 3.83 -6.50
C THR A 99 2.67 3.44 -5.07
N SER A 100 3.18 2.23 -4.90
CA SER A 100 3.79 1.73 -3.67
C SER A 100 5.27 1.45 -3.88
N PHE A 101 6.06 1.69 -2.83
CA PHE A 101 7.47 1.31 -2.79
C PHE A 101 7.69 0.20 -1.78
N LEU A 102 8.58 -0.73 -2.12
CA LEU A 102 9.01 -1.81 -1.24
C LEU A 102 10.53 -1.77 -1.12
N ASP A 103 11.03 -1.86 0.12
CA ASP A 103 12.45 -2.07 0.37
C ASP A 103 12.87 -3.50 0.00
N LEU A 104 14.17 -3.74 -0.20
CA LEU A 104 14.69 -5.03 -0.67
C LEU A 104 14.23 -6.22 0.18
N GLU A 105 14.20 -6.08 1.50
CA GLU A 105 13.70 -7.11 2.43
C GLU A 105 12.20 -7.42 2.27
N GLU A 106 11.39 -6.45 1.84
CA GLU A 106 9.95 -6.65 1.60
C GLU A 106 9.70 -7.40 0.29
N ILE A 107 10.59 -7.27 -0.70
CA ILE A 107 10.50 -8.00 -1.97
C ILE A 107 10.65 -9.50 -1.75
N GLU A 108 11.60 -9.92 -0.91
CA GLU A 108 11.76 -11.33 -0.54
C GLU A 108 10.53 -11.88 0.18
N SER A 109 9.97 -11.09 1.09
CA SER A 109 8.76 -11.44 1.84
C SER A 109 7.55 -11.57 0.90
N LEU A 110 7.41 -10.66 -0.07
CA LEU A 110 6.38 -10.70 -1.10
C LEU A 110 6.50 -11.95 -1.97
N SER A 111 7.71 -12.29 -2.44
CA SER A 111 7.93 -13.49 -3.26
C SER A 111 7.49 -14.77 -2.53
N LYS A 112 7.90 -14.92 -1.25
CA LYS A 112 7.50 -16.06 -0.40
C LYS A 112 6.00 -16.09 -0.16
N ALA A 113 5.37 -14.94 0.06
CA ALA A 113 3.92 -14.85 0.24
C ALA A 113 3.16 -15.29 -1.02
N LEU A 114 3.61 -14.88 -2.21
CA LEU A 114 3.00 -15.29 -3.48
C LEU A 114 3.12 -16.80 -3.72
N GLU A 115 4.26 -17.40 -3.38
CA GLU A 115 4.45 -18.84 -3.43
C GLU A 115 3.46 -19.57 -2.52
N TYR A 116 3.34 -19.09 -1.28
CA TYR A 116 2.41 -19.66 -0.31
C TYR A 116 0.95 -19.51 -0.77
N MET A 117 0.58 -18.35 -1.31
CA MET A 117 -0.77 -18.10 -1.86
C MET A 117 -1.09 -19.04 -3.03
N ALA A 118 -0.16 -19.26 -3.95
CA ALA A 118 -0.35 -20.19 -5.06
C ALA A 118 -0.55 -21.63 -4.58
N GLY A 119 0.23 -22.07 -3.58
CA GLY A 119 0.04 -23.38 -2.96
C GLY A 119 -1.27 -23.51 -2.20
N LEU A 120 -1.70 -22.44 -1.51
CA LEU A 120 -2.94 -22.43 -0.75
C LEU A 120 -4.19 -22.39 -1.64
N SER A 121 -4.18 -21.59 -2.71
CA SER A 121 -5.29 -21.52 -3.66
C SER A 121 -5.52 -22.86 -4.36
N ALA A 122 -4.46 -23.54 -4.78
CA ALA A 122 -4.53 -24.89 -5.34
C ALA A 122 -5.14 -25.91 -4.35
N LYS A 123 -4.75 -25.87 -3.07
CA LYS A 123 -5.32 -26.74 -2.02
C LYS A 123 -6.79 -26.48 -1.77
N TRP A 124 -7.27 -25.26 -1.99
CA TRP A 124 -8.67 -24.90 -1.75
C TRP A 124 -9.57 -25.10 -2.99
N GLN A 125 -8.99 -25.47 -4.12
CA GLN A 125 -9.74 -25.69 -5.36
C GLN A 125 -10.82 -26.77 -5.15
N GLY A 126 -12.06 -26.45 -5.48
CA GLY A 126 -13.21 -27.36 -5.32
C GLY A 126 -13.71 -27.54 -3.88
N ILE A 127 -13.02 -27.01 -2.87
CA ILE A 127 -13.49 -27.01 -1.48
C ILE A 127 -14.46 -25.85 -1.29
N LYS A 128 -15.60 -26.08 -0.65
CA LYS A 128 -16.50 -24.97 -0.27
C LYS A 128 -15.96 -24.25 0.97
N LYS A 129 -15.91 -22.92 0.93
CA LYS A 129 -15.56 -22.08 2.07
C LYS A 129 -16.58 -20.98 2.27
N GLU A 130 -16.78 -20.58 3.53
CA GLU A 130 -17.28 -19.25 3.84
C GLU A 130 -16.33 -18.19 3.28
N TYR A 131 -16.80 -16.94 3.16
CA TYR A 131 -15.96 -15.86 2.67
C TYR A 131 -14.65 -15.76 3.46
N THR A 132 -13.55 -16.11 2.82
CA THR A 132 -12.22 -16.20 3.44
C THR A 132 -11.23 -15.47 2.57
N GLU A 133 -10.50 -14.51 3.13
CA GLU A 133 -9.44 -13.77 2.44
C GLU A 133 -8.06 -14.21 2.89
N VAL A 134 -7.10 -14.19 1.96
CA VAL A 134 -5.68 -14.39 2.20
C VAL A 134 -4.97 -13.17 1.64
N VAL A 135 -4.38 -12.35 2.51
CA VAL A 135 -3.84 -11.04 2.14
C VAL A 135 -2.41 -10.88 2.66
N PHE A 136 -1.54 -10.41 1.79
CA PHE A 136 -0.22 -9.89 2.14
C PHE A 136 -0.24 -8.37 2.01
N SER A 137 0.38 -7.65 2.95
CA SER A 137 0.43 -6.19 2.98
C SER A 137 1.85 -5.71 3.29
N THR A 138 2.28 -4.66 2.61
CA THR A 138 3.61 -4.04 2.80
C THR A 138 3.51 -2.71 3.54
N LYS A 139 4.66 -2.17 3.94
CA LYS A 139 4.74 -0.86 4.59
C LYS A 139 4.31 0.28 3.66
N GLY A 140 4.67 0.18 2.37
CA GLY A 140 4.31 1.13 1.30
C GLY A 140 2.88 1.01 0.78
N ASP A 141 1.95 0.46 1.57
CA ASP A 141 0.52 0.28 1.23
C ASP A 141 0.21 -0.59 0.00
N PHE A 142 1.16 -1.43 -0.45
CA PHE A 142 0.84 -2.44 -1.45
C PHE A 142 0.14 -3.62 -0.77
N LYS A 143 -0.95 -4.10 -1.37
CA LYS A 143 -1.62 -5.33 -0.96
C LYS A 143 -1.81 -6.23 -2.16
N ILE A 144 -1.71 -7.53 -1.92
CA ILE A 144 -2.03 -8.57 -2.88
C ILE A 144 -2.60 -9.76 -2.13
N GLY A 145 -3.50 -10.49 -2.77
CA GLY A 145 -4.17 -11.60 -2.13
C GLY A 145 -5.16 -12.29 -3.03
N PHE A 146 -5.91 -13.20 -2.41
CA PHE A 146 -7.11 -13.76 -3.00
C PHE A 146 -8.16 -14.00 -1.93
N PHE A 147 -9.41 -14.07 -2.35
CA PHE A 147 -10.49 -14.54 -1.50
C PHE A 147 -11.20 -15.72 -2.14
N GLN A 148 -11.88 -16.50 -1.31
CA GLN A 148 -12.75 -17.58 -1.75
C GLN A 148 -14.12 -17.50 -1.09
N LYS A 149 -15.17 -17.65 -1.88
CA LYS A 149 -16.56 -17.77 -1.43
C LYS A 149 -17.22 -18.94 -2.14
N GLY A 150 -17.72 -19.91 -1.40
CA GLY A 150 -18.07 -21.20 -1.97
C GLY A 150 -16.82 -21.84 -2.58
N THR A 151 -16.87 -22.12 -3.88
CA THR A 151 -15.74 -22.67 -4.64
C THR A 151 -15.06 -21.64 -5.56
N GLU A 152 -15.59 -20.42 -5.61
CA GLU A 152 -15.08 -19.36 -6.48
C GLU A 152 -13.90 -18.66 -5.81
N GLN A 153 -12.80 -18.54 -6.54
CA GLN A 153 -11.59 -17.83 -6.10
C GLN A 153 -11.38 -16.59 -6.96
N VAL A 154 -11.08 -15.47 -6.31
CA VAL A 154 -10.74 -14.22 -6.97
C VAL A 154 -9.48 -13.67 -6.34
N SER A 155 -8.44 -13.45 -7.14
CA SER A 155 -7.24 -12.74 -6.73
C SER A 155 -7.37 -11.24 -6.98
N PHE A 156 -6.68 -10.45 -6.16
CA PHE A 156 -6.67 -9.00 -6.27
C PHE A 156 -5.35 -8.40 -5.81
N SER A 157 -5.11 -7.15 -6.19
CA SER A 157 -4.10 -6.28 -5.60
C SER A 157 -4.62 -4.86 -5.44
N SER A 158 -3.97 -4.08 -4.60
CA SER A 158 -4.27 -2.66 -4.43
C SER A 158 -3.04 -1.87 -4.01
N SER A 159 -3.02 -0.58 -4.33
CA SER A 159 -2.01 0.37 -3.84
C SER A 159 -2.68 1.63 -3.29
N GLY A 160 -2.07 2.20 -2.26
CA GLY A 160 -2.47 3.47 -1.66
C GLY A 160 -3.21 3.32 -0.32
N TYR A 161 -3.23 4.43 0.43
CA TYR A 161 -3.94 4.53 1.71
C TYR A 161 -5.32 5.20 1.55
N ILE A 162 -5.35 6.39 0.93
CA ILE A 162 -6.55 7.16 0.57
C ILE A 162 -6.73 7.08 -0.95
N GLY A 163 -7.97 6.87 -1.42
CA GLY A 163 -8.26 6.85 -2.86
C GLY A 163 -7.70 5.63 -3.61
N LYS A 164 -7.49 4.52 -2.89
CA LYS A 164 -6.80 3.30 -3.35
C LYS A 164 -7.18 2.89 -4.78
N ALA A 165 -6.17 2.57 -5.58
CA ALA A 165 -6.37 1.88 -6.85
C ALA A 165 -6.38 0.36 -6.59
N SER A 166 -7.37 -0.33 -7.14
CA SER A 166 -7.51 -1.79 -7.00
C SER A 166 -7.55 -2.49 -8.35
N CYS A 167 -7.02 -3.72 -8.40
CA CYS A 167 -6.86 -4.51 -9.60
C CYS A 167 -7.30 -5.95 -9.31
N PHE A 168 -8.36 -6.42 -9.97
CA PHE A 168 -8.84 -7.80 -9.87
C PHE A 168 -8.29 -8.61 -11.03
N PHE A 169 -7.55 -9.67 -10.73
CA PHE A 169 -6.89 -10.47 -11.77
C PHE A 169 -7.91 -11.25 -12.59
N SER A 170 -7.54 -11.59 -13.83
CA SER A 170 -8.39 -12.41 -14.70
C SER A 170 -8.43 -13.85 -14.24
N SER A 171 -7.33 -14.33 -13.64
CA SER A 171 -7.22 -15.67 -13.10
C SER A 171 -6.44 -15.71 -11.79
N ILE A 172 -6.75 -16.71 -10.94
CA ILE A 172 -5.96 -17.02 -9.75
C ILE A 172 -4.49 -17.36 -10.09
N GLN A 173 -4.22 -17.88 -11.29
CA GLN A 173 -2.85 -18.15 -11.75
C GLN A 173 -2.02 -16.88 -11.99
N ASP A 174 -2.65 -15.71 -12.12
CA ASP A 174 -1.93 -14.44 -12.30
C ASP A 174 -1.06 -14.07 -11.08
N LEU A 175 -1.34 -14.63 -9.90
CA LEU A 175 -0.45 -14.53 -8.74
C LEU A 175 0.94 -15.12 -9.03
N SER A 176 1.03 -16.19 -9.81
CA SER A 176 2.30 -16.78 -10.24
C SER A 176 3.02 -15.87 -11.23
N SER A 177 2.30 -15.19 -12.13
CA SER A 177 2.86 -14.19 -13.04
C SER A 177 3.48 -13.02 -12.27
N VAL A 178 2.78 -12.52 -11.25
CA VAL A 178 3.33 -11.51 -10.33
C VAL A 178 4.59 -12.03 -9.64
N LYS A 179 4.59 -13.27 -9.15
CA LYS A 179 5.77 -13.87 -8.51
C LYS A 179 6.97 -13.88 -9.45
N THR A 180 6.80 -14.32 -10.70
CA THR A 180 7.88 -14.34 -11.69
C THR A 180 8.49 -12.94 -11.90
N ILE A 181 7.65 -11.90 -11.96
CA ILE A 181 8.11 -10.51 -12.12
C ILE A 181 8.86 -10.04 -10.86
N VAL A 182 8.34 -10.35 -9.68
CA VAL A 182 8.97 -10.02 -8.39
C VAL A 182 10.32 -10.71 -8.24
N ASP A 183 10.42 -12.01 -8.57
CA ASP A 183 11.66 -12.79 -8.53
C ASP A 183 12.71 -12.24 -9.49
N LYS A 184 12.29 -11.84 -10.70
CA LYS A 184 13.15 -11.15 -11.67
C LYS A 184 13.69 -9.84 -11.10
N GLY A 185 12.85 -9.06 -10.42
CA GLY A 185 13.23 -7.83 -9.73
C GLY A 185 14.24 -8.08 -8.63
N LEU A 186 13.98 -9.06 -7.76
CA LEU A 186 14.86 -9.44 -6.66
C LEU A 186 16.26 -9.84 -7.17
N LYS A 187 16.31 -10.69 -8.20
CA LYS A 187 17.57 -11.09 -8.83
C LYS A 187 18.34 -9.87 -9.37
N LEU A 188 17.68 -9.02 -10.15
CA LEU A 188 18.30 -7.81 -10.71
C LEU A 188 18.84 -6.89 -9.63
N LEU A 189 18.06 -6.64 -8.57
CA LEU A 189 18.45 -5.72 -7.50
C LEU A 189 19.62 -6.25 -6.66
N ASN A 190 19.78 -7.57 -6.54
CA ASN A 190 20.92 -8.17 -5.86
C ASN A 190 22.23 -8.06 -6.65
N GLU A 191 22.15 -7.96 -7.98
CA GLU A 191 23.29 -7.70 -8.88
C GLU A 191 23.62 -6.20 -9.00
N LYS A 192 22.66 -5.33 -8.66
CA LYS A 192 22.76 -3.87 -8.68
C LYS A 192 23.13 -3.29 -7.34
#